data_AF-A0A967VTH7-F1
#
_entry.id   AF-A0A967VTH7-F1
#
_cell.length_a   1.000
_cell.length_b   1.000
_cell.length_c   1.000
_cell.angle_alpha   90.00
_cell.angle_beta   90.00
_cell.angle_gamma   90.00
#
_symmetry.space_group_name_H-M   'P 1'
#
loop_
_entity.id
_entity.type
_entity.pdbx_description
1 polymer ?
#
loop_
_entity_poly.entity_id
_entity_poly.type
_entity_poly.pdbx_seq_one_letter_code
_entity_poly.pdbx_strand_id
1 'polypeptide(L)'
;MTKPLIHIYADESCLGVQFRDRDSPGGAAGLVEYWKDDAWVRRDYWISEPATTNNRMAIRSAIEGLRALREPCRVIFTSDSQYLV
;
A
#
# COMPACT_ATOMS: atom_id res chain seq x y z
N MET A 1 -23.46 14.77 -2.03
CA MET A 1 -22.43 14.81 -0.96
C MET A 1 -21.06 14.69 -1.61
N THR A 2 -20.09 15.49 -1.21
CA THR A 2 -18.70 15.40 -1.71
C THR A 2 -18.01 14.21 -1.07
N LYS A 3 -17.47 13.30 -1.89
CA LYS A 3 -16.70 12.15 -1.41
C LYS A 3 -15.43 12.63 -0.68
N PRO A 4 -15.03 12.02 0.45
CA PRO A 4 -13.79 12.37 1.14
C PRO A 4 -12.58 12.23 0.22
N LEU A 5 -11.60 13.13 0.36
CA LEU A 5 -10.30 13.02 -0.31
C LEU A 5 -9.31 12.32 0.61
N ILE A 6 -8.76 11.20 0.14
CA ILE A 6 -7.81 10.36 0.87
C ILE A 6 -6.50 10.29 0.07
N HIS A 7 -5.38 10.43 0.76
CA HIS A 7 -4.05 10.21 0.21
C HIS A 7 -3.54 8.85 0.68
N ILE A 8 -3.05 8.03 -0.26
CA ILE A 8 -2.44 6.73 0.05
C ILE A 8 -1.03 6.75 -0.54
N TYR A 9 -0.04 6.51 0.31
CA TYR A 9 1.36 6.32 -0.05
C TYR A 9 1.69 4.85 0.16
N ALA A 10 1.98 4.11 -0.89
CA ALA A 10 2.15 2.67 -0.84
C ALA A 10 3.52 2.25 -1.40
N ASP A 11 4.11 1.25 -0.76
CA ASP A 11 5.43 0.72 -1.08
C ASP A 11 5.45 -0.80 -0.84
N GLU A 12 6.44 -1.46 -1.43
CA GLU A 12 6.69 -2.87 -1.30
C GLU A 12 8.18 -3.18 -1.16
N SER A 13 8.48 -4.31 -0.52
CA SER A 13 9.85 -4.82 -0.53
C SER A 13 9.90 -6.32 -0.37
N CYS A 14 10.78 -6.96 -1.12
CA CYS A 14 11.13 -8.36 -0.96
C CYS A 14 12.61 -8.49 -0.57
N LEU A 15 12.87 -9.34 0.41
CA LEU A 15 14.21 -9.63 0.88
C LEU A 15 14.74 -10.88 0.20
N GLY A 16 16.01 -10.84 -0.22
CA GLY A 16 16.68 -12.03 -0.77
C GLY A 16 16.33 -12.35 -2.23
N VAL A 17 15.79 -11.39 -2.99
CA VAL A 17 15.43 -11.58 -4.41
C VAL A 17 16.58 -11.98 -5.34
N GLN A 18 17.83 -11.81 -4.87
CA GLN A 18 19.03 -12.25 -5.60
C GLN A 18 19.26 -13.76 -5.54
N PHE A 19 18.64 -14.46 -4.59
CA PHE A 19 18.85 -15.89 -4.37
C PHE A 19 17.83 -16.70 -5.18
N ARG A 20 18.30 -17.71 -5.92
CA ARG A 20 17.44 -18.53 -6.81
C ARG A 20 17.02 -19.86 -6.19
N ASP A 21 17.61 -20.21 -5.06
CA ASP A 21 17.47 -21.48 -4.35
C ASP A 21 16.61 -21.38 -3.09
N ARG A 22 16.00 -20.22 -2.83
CA ARG A 22 15.17 -19.98 -1.65
C ARG A 22 14.03 -19.02 -1.91
N ASP A 23 12.96 -19.18 -1.14
CA ASP A 23 11.85 -18.25 -1.13
C ASP A 23 12.30 -16.85 -0.70
N SER A 24 11.74 -15.84 -1.35
CA SER A 24 11.93 -14.43 -1.00
C SER A 24 10.76 -13.96 -0.16
N PRO A 25 10.92 -13.76 1.16
CA PRO A 25 9.90 -13.12 1.97
C PRO A 25 9.73 -11.67 1.54
N GLY A 26 8.49 -11.19 1.55
CA GLY A 26 8.18 -9.82 1.14
C GLY A 26 7.06 -9.21 1.97
N GLY A 27 7.05 -7.88 1.97
CA GLY A 27 6.05 -7.06 2.63
C GLY A 27 5.48 -6.02 1.67
N ALA A 28 4.25 -5.64 1.96
CA ALA A 28 3.55 -4.53 1.33
C ALA A 28 3.02 -3.64 2.45
N ALA A 29 3.21 -2.33 2.32
CA ALA A 29 2.79 -1.39 3.34
C ALA A 29 2.33 -0.06 2.72
N GLY A 30 1.70 0.77 3.55
CA GLY A 30 1.43 2.14 3.16
C GLY A 30 0.93 3.00 4.30
N LEU A 31 0.93 4.31 4.03
CA LEU A 31 0.38 5.36 4.86
C LEU A 31 -0.89 5.90 4.20
N VAL A 32 -1.99 5.89 4.94
CA VAL A 32 -3.21 6.60 4.59
C VAL A 32 -3.27 7.90 5.38
N GLU A 33 -3.49 9.02 4.70
CA GLU A 33 -3.74 10.29 5.37
C GLU A 33 -4.91 11.08 4.77
N TYR A 34 -5.61 11.79 5.65
CA TYR A 34 -6.74 12.64 5.27
C TYR A 34 -6.91 13.78 6.28
N TRP A 35 -7.49 14.89 5.82
CA TRP A 35 -7.77 16.05 6.66
C TRP A 35 -9.11 15.88 7.37
N LYS A 36 -9.13 16.03 8.70
CA LYS A 36 -10.34 15.98 9.52
C LYS A 36 -10.13 16.79 10.81
N ASP A 37 -11.16 17.53 11.24
CA ASP A 37 -11.16 18.28 12.50
C ASP A 37 -9.94 19.24 12.62
N ASP A 38 -9.62 19.96 11.53
CA ASP A 38 -8.46 20.85 11.38
C ASP A 38 -7.10 20.21 11.66
N ALA A 39 -6.98 18.90 11.43
CA ALA A 39 -5.73 18.16 11.55
C ALA A 39 -5.56 17.07 10.48
N TRP A 40 -4.32 16.68 10.24
CA TRP A 40 -4.00 15.48 9.48
C TRP A 40 -4.22 14.23 10.35
N VAL A 41 -5.05 13.31 9.88
CA VAL A 41 -5.18 11.97 10.45
C VAL A 41 -4.38 10.99 9.61
N ARG A 42 -3.50 10.22 10.27
CA ARG A 42 -2.60 9.25 9.64
C ARG A 42 -2.82 7.84 10.18
N ARG A 43 -2.78 6.85 9.30
CA ARG A 43 -2.92 5.42 9.62
C ARG A 43 -2.03 4.60 8.71
N ASP A 44 -1.26 3.70 9.32
CA ASP A 44 -0.42 2.76 8.58
C ASP A 44 -1.16 1.44 8.37
N TYR A 45 -0.80 0.73 7.31
CA TYR A 45 -1.22 -0.64 7.06
C TYR A 45 -0.06 -1.45 6.50
N TRP A 46 -0.04 -2.75 6.77
CA TRP A 46 0.96 -3.64 6.21
C TRP A 46 0.49 -5.10 6.23
N ILE A 47 1.15 -5.89 5.40
CA ILE A 47 1.04 -7.36 5.32
C ILE A 47 2.40 -7.92 4.89
N SER A 48 2.59 -9.22 5.12
CA SER A 48 3.78 -9.93 4.67
C SER A 48 3.42 -11.32 4.14
N GLU A 49 4.17 -11.77 3.14
CA GLU A 49 4.11 -13.14 2.60
C GLU A 49 5.50 -13.78 2.70
N PRO A 50 5.61 -15.05 3.14
CA PRO A 50 6.90 -15.71 3.31
C PRO A 50 7.59 -16.06 1.98
N ALA A 51 6.82 -16.16 0.89
CA ALA A 51 7.32 -16.47 -0.46
C ALA A 51 6.53 -15.64 -1.49
N THR A 52 7.13 -14.57 -2.00
CA THR A 52 6.44 -13.63 -2.89
C THR A 52 7.40 -12.86 -3.81
N THR A 53 6.89 -11.87 -4.54
CA THR A 53 7.67 -11.00 -5.44
C THR A 53 7.31 -9.52 -5.22
N ASN A 54 8.21 -8.60 -5.62
CA ASN A 54 7.95 -7.16 -5.51
C ASN A 54 6.63 -6.79 -6.22
N ASN A 55 6.44 -7.20 -7.48
CA ASN A 55 5.20 -6.90 -8.22
C ASN A 55 3.93 -7.44 -7.53
N ARG A 56 3.99 -8.62 -6.89
CA ARG A 56 2.86 -9.13 -6.10
C ARG A 56 2.60 -8.23 -4.89
N MET A 57 3.66 -7.83 -4.19
CA MET A 57 3.55 -6.95 -3.03
C MET A 57 3.08 -5.54 -3.42
N ALA A 58 3.45 -5.02 -4.59
CA ALA A 58 2.91 -3.76 -5.14
C ALA A 58 1.39 -3.81 -5.29
N ILE A 59 0.88 -4.85 -5.94
CA ILE A 59 -0.57 -5.03 -6.10
C ILE A 59 -1.24 -5.17 -4.72
N ARG A 60 -0.62 -5.93 -3.81
CA ARG A 60 -1.12 -6.11 -2.45
C ARG A 60 -1.14 -4.79 -1.67
N SER A 61 -0.15 -3.91 -1.81
CA SER A 61 -0.10 -2.60 -1.14
C SER A 61 -1.27 -1.70 -1.56
N ALA A 62 -1.67 -1.74 -2.83
CA ALA A 62 -2.87 -1.06 -3.32
C ALA A 62 -4.17 -1.68 -2.76
N ILE A 63 -4.28 -3.01 -2.81
CA ILE A 63 -5.48 -3.72 -2.38
C ILE A 63 -5.77 -3.47 -0.90
N GLU A 64 -4.76 -3.59 -0.03
CA GLU A 64 -4.99 -3.40 1.41
C GLU A 64 -5.33 -1.94 1.75
N GLY A 65 -4.67 -0.97 1.11
CA GLY A 65 -4.98 0.45 1.29
C GLY A 65 -6.41 0.82 0.87
N LEU A 66 -6.87 0.30 -0.27
CA LEU A 66 -8.23 0.53 -0.77
C LEU A 66 -9.29 -0.23 0.04
N ARG A 67 -9.01 -1.45 0.51
CA ARG A 67 -9.92 -2.21 1.39
C ARG A 67 -10.14 -1.57 2.74
N ALA A 68 -9.18 -0.76 3.23
CA ALA A 68 -9.31 -0.05 4.49
C ALA A 68 -10.35 1.09 4.44
N LEU A 69 -10.74 1.54 3.24
CA LEU A 69 -11.73 2.60 3.05
C LEU A 69 -13.15 2.07 3.34
N ARG A 70 -13.88 2.77 4.22
CA ARG A 70 -15.19 2.34 4.71
C ARG A 70 -16.37 2.84 3.86
N GLU A 71 -16.10 3.75 2.94
CA GLU A 71 -17.09 4.38 2.08
C GLU A 71 -16.44 4.83 0.75
N PRO A 72 -17.22 5.17 -0.28
CA PRO A 72 -16.67 5.66 -1.54
C PRO A 72 -15.91 6.98 -1.38
N CYS A 73 -14.59 6.94 -1.56
CA CYS A 73 -13.69 8.10 -1.48
C CYS A 73 -13.17 8.54 -2.87
N ARG A 74 -12.61 9.75 -2.94
CA ARG A 74 -11.64 10.15 -3.97
C ARG A 74 -10.25 9.85 -3.42
N VAL A 75 -9.42 9.16 -4.20
CA VAL A 75 -8.09 8.70 -3.75
C VAL A 75 -7.02 9.32 -4.62
N ILE A 76 -6.00 9.92 -3.97
CA ILE A 76 -4.71 10.18 -4.59
C ILE A 76 -3.79 9.07 -4.13
N PHE A 77 -3.43 8.18 -5.05
CA PHE A 77 -2.55 7.05 -4.78
C PHE A 77 -1.15 7.36 -5.29
N THR A 78 -0.15 7.23 -4.44
CA THR A 78 1.27 7.45 -4.76
C THR A 78 2.04 6.19 -4.42
N SER A 79 2.79 5.66 -5.39
CA SER A 79 3.67 4.52 -5.24
C SER A 79 4.90 4.72 -6.11
N ASP A 80 6.03 4.17 -5.70
CA ASP A 80 7.26 4.10 -6.47
C ASP A 80 7.24 2.96 -7.51
N SER A 81 6.28 2.03 -7.40
CA SER A 81 6.11 0.91 -8.30
C SER A 81 5.54 1.32 -9.66
N GLN A 82 6.42 1.45 -10.66
CA GLN A 82 6.01 1.67 -12.06
C GLN A 82 5.15 0.54 -12.62
N TYR A 83 5.18 -0.65 -12.01
CA TYR A 83 4.33 -1.76 -12.42
C TYR A 83 2.86 -1.53 -12.06
N LEU A 84 2.60 -0.76 -11.00
CA LEU A 84 1.28 -0.52 -10.44
C LEU A 84 0.64 0.76 -10.99
N VAL A 85 1.44 1.80 -11.27
CA VAL A 85 1.02 3.11 -11.79
C VAL A 85 0.84 3.08 -13.30
#